data_AF-S4PV07-F1
#
_entry.id   AF-S4PV07-F1
#
_cell.length_a   1.000
_cell.length_b   1.000
_cell.length_c   1.000
_cell.angle_alpha   90.00
_cell.angle_beta   90.00
_cell.angle_gamma   90.00
#
_symmetry.space_group_name_H-M   'P 1'
#
loop_
_entity.id
_entity.type
_entity.pdbx_description
1 polymer ?
#
loop_
_entity_poly.entity_id
_entity_poly.type
_entity_poly.pdbx_seq_one_letter_code
_entity_poly.pdbx_strand_id
1 'polypeptide(L)' 'GDLAKIKVFGKVYSLPRQQVAYGDPGITYRYSGTTVTALPWPQSVLSLRDFLFKLKGIKYDFVLINRYKNGSDH' A
#
# COMPACT_ATOMS: atom_id res chain seq x y z
N GLY A 1 4.52 7.60 -12.03
CA GLY A 1 5.74 8.39 -11.75
C GLY A 1 5.70 8.84 -10.32
N ASP A 2 6.86 8.98 -9.67
CA ASP A 2 7.12 9.60 -8.37
C ASP A 2 6.66 8.95 -7.03
N LEU A 3 5.96 7.81 -7.02
CA LEU A 3 5.69 7.08 -5.75
C LEU A 3 6.88 6.27 -5.19
N ALA A 4 8.05 6.32 -5.86
CA ALA A 4 9.17 5.41 -5.63
C ALA A 4 10.37 6.04 -4.92
N LYS A 5 10.22 7.18 -4.22
CA LYS A 5 11.31 7.81 -3.47
C LYS A 5 10.91 7.99 -2.01
N ILE A 6 11.69 7.44 -1.09
CA ILE A 6 11.52 7.65 0.37
C ILE A 6 12.74 8.37 0.95
N LYS A 7 12.51 9.20 1.97
CA LYS A 7 13.57 9.94 2.66
C LYS A 7 13.91 9.25 3.98
N VAL A 8 15.03 8.54 4.00
CA VAL A 8 15.52 7.84 5.20
C VAL A 8 16.78 8.54 5.67
N PHE A 9 16.80 9.02 6.92
CA PHE A 9 17.94 9.74 7.52
C PHE A 9 18.52 10.86 6.65
N GLY A 10 17.67 11.69 6.04
CA GLY A 10 18.11 12.83 5.22
C GLY A 10 18.48 12.49 3.77
N LYS A 11 18.64 11.21 3.42
CA LYS A 11 18.95 10.75 2.07
C LYS A 11 17.70 10.21 1.37
N VAL A 12 17.57 10.49 0.07
CA VAL A 12 16.45 10.02 -0.76
C VAL A 12 16.87 8.72 -1.45
N TYR A 13 16.12 7.66 -1.21
CA TYR A 13 16.34 6.34 -1.80
C TYR A 13 15.23 5.99 -2.77
N SER A 14 15.60 5.45 -3.92
CA SER A 14 14.65 4.76 -4.79
C SER A 14 14.19 3.49 -4.07
N LEU A 15 12.89 3.33 -3.86
CA LEU A 15 12.32 2.09 -3.34
C LEU A 15 12.56 0.98 -4.37
N PRO A 16 13.24 -0.13 -4.02
CA PRO A 16 13.42 -1.26 -4.94
C PRO A 16 12.12 -2.07 -5.14
N ARG A 17 10.98 -1.59 -4.64
CA ARG A 17 9.68 -2.24 -4.70
C ARG A 17 8.64 -1.36 -5.36
N GLN A 18 7.73 -1.99 -6.08
CA GLN A 18 6.53 -1.33 -6.57
C GLN A 18 5.47 -1.37 -5.46
N GLN A 19 4.84 -0.24 -5.17
CA GLN A 19 3.81 -0.18 -4.15
C GLN A 19 2.54 0.52 -4.66
N VAL A 20 1.39 0.07 -4.18
CA VAL A 20 0.09 0.69 -4.45
C VAL A 20 -0.79 0.61 -3.20
N ALA A 21 -1.50 1.70 -2.93
CA ALA A 21 -2.44 1.80 -1.82
C ALA A 21 -3.87 1.69 -2.34
N TYR A 22 -4.69 0.86 -1.70
CA TYR A 22 -6.14 0.77 -1.92
C TYR A 22 -6.88 0.99 -0.62
N GLY A 23 -8.09 1.54 -0.70
CA GLY A 23 -8.85 1.88 0.50
C GLY A 23 -10.23 2.40 0.20
N ASP A 24 -10.98 2.61 1.28
CA ASP A 24 -12.29 3.25 1.22
C ASP A 24 -12.14 4.72 0.75
N PRO A 25 -13.21 5.33 0.18
CA PRO A 25 -13.14 6.69 -0.33
C PRO A 25 -12.63 7.69 0.71
N GLY A 26 -11.64 8.51 0.33
CA GLY A 26 -11.08 9.56 1.18
C GLY A 26 -9.92 9.11 2.10
N ILE A 27 -9.56 7.83 2.10
CA ILE A 27 -8.41 7.35 2.88
C ILE A 27 -7.09 7.83 2.26
N THR A 28 -6.21 8.33 3.12
CA THR A 28 -4.84 8.71 2.77
C THR A 28 -3.85 8.03 3.71
N TYR A 29 -2.69 7.66 3.15
CA TYR A 29 -1.60 7.04 3.88
C TYR A 29 -0.38 7.96 3.82
N ARG A 30 0.18 8.31 4.99
CA ARG A 30 1.38 9.16 5.08
C ARG A 30 2.56 8.35 5.58
N TYR A 31 3.63 8.35 4.79
CA TYR A 31 4.87 7.65 5.13
C TYR A 31 6.09 8.44 4.69
N SER A 32 7.07 8.60 5.59
CA SER A 32 8.34 9.27 5.29
C SER A 32 8.19 10.70 4.71
N GLY A 33 7.11 11.40 5.05
CA GLY A 33 6.80 12.73 4.54
C GLY A 33 5.99 12.76 3.24
N THR A 34 5.78 11.62 2.58
CA THR A 34 4.94 11.48 1.39
C THR A 34 3.53 11.05 1.78
N THR A 35 2.52 11.76 1.27
CA THR A 35 1.11 11.39 1.41
C THR A 35 0.64 10.73 0.12
N VAL A 36 0.01 9.57 0.23
CA VAL A 36 -0.52 8.77 -0.88
C VAL A 36 -2.02 8.62 -0.67
N THR A 37 -2.82 9.06 -1.64
CA THR A 37 -4.26 8.80 -1.65
C THR A 37 -4.50 7.35 -2.06
N ALA A 38 -5.33 6.65 -1.28
CA ALA A 38 -5.68 5.28 -1.59
C ALA A 38 -6.60 5.24 -2.83
N LEU A 39 -6.32 4.31 -3.73
CA LEU A 39 -7.17 4.06 -4.89
C LEU A 39 -8.42 3.27 -4.49
N PRO A 40 -9.50 3.34 -5.29
CA PRO A 40 -10.65 2.46 -5.10
C PRO A 40 -10.23 0.99 -5.19
N TRP A 41 -10.86 0.16 -4.36
CA TRP A 41 -10.54 -1.26 -4.30
C TRP A 41 -10.79 -2.00 -5.62
N PRO A 42 -9.81 -2.77 -6.14
CA PRO A 42 -10.06 -3.71 -7.22
C PRO A 42 -10.78 -4.96 -6.69
N GLN A 43 -11.57 -5.61 -7.56
CA GLN A 43 -12.44 -6.72 -7.18
C GLN A 43 -11.71 -7.89 -6.50
N SER A 44 -10.49 -8.21 -6.93
CA SER A 44 -9.67 -9.27 -6.33
C SER A 44 -9.27 -8.96 -4.89
N VAL A 45 -8.92 -7.70 -4.60
CA VAL A 45 -8.53 -7.25 -3.26
C VAL A 45 -9.77 -7.13 -2.36
N LEU A 46 -10.91 -6.68 -2.89
CA LEU A 46 -12.20 -6.72 -2.17
C LEU A 46 -12.54 -8.14 -1.73
N SER A 47 -12.42 -9.11 -2.65
CA SER A 47 -12.73 -10.51 -2.36
C SER A 47 -11.84 -11.08 -1.25
N LEU A 48 -10.55 -10.72 -1.25
CA LEU A 48 -9.62 -11.09 -0.17
C LEU A 48 -10.00 -10.42 1.16
N ARG A 49 -10.31 -9.12 1.14
CA ARG A 49 -10.74 -8.38 2.33
C ARG A 49 -11.99 -9.00 2.96
N ASP A 50 -12.98 -9.33 2.14
CA ASP A 50 -14.25 -9.91 2.59
C ASP A 50 -14.05 -11.33 3.13
N PHE A 51 -13.12 -12.10 2.55
CA PHE A 51 -12.70 -13.39 3.11
C PHE A 51 -12.06 -13.23 4.49
N LEU A 52 -11.15 -12.27 4.68
CA LEU A 52 -10.53 -11.99 5.98
C LEU A 52 -11.57 -11.54 7.01
N PHE A 53 -12.55 -10.73 6.60
CA PHE A 53 -13.67 -10.34 7.45
C PHE A 53 -14.48 -11.55 7.92
N LYS A 54 -14.83 -12.48 7.03
CA LYS A 54 -15.53 -13.72 7.42
C LYS A 54 -14.73 -14.57 8.41
N LEU A 55 -13.40 -14.61 8.27
CA LEU A 55 -12.54 -15.39 9.15
C LEU A 55 -12.30 -14.75 10.53
N LYS A 56 -12.25 -13.42 10.61
CA LYS A 56 -11.74 -12.71 11.79
C LYS A 56 -12.72 -11.70 12.39
N GLY A 57 -13.80 -11.37 11.68
CA GLY A 57 -14.74 -10.32 12.06
C GLY A 57 -14.17 -8.89 11.95
N ILE A 58 -12.98 -8.72 11.37
CA ILE A 58 -12.30 -7.42 11.27
C ILE A 58 -12.54 -6.82 9.90
N LYS A 59 -13.09 -5.61 9.86
CA LYS A 59 -13.27 -4.84 8.62
C LYS A 59 -12.07 -3.94 8.41
N TYR A 60 -11.35 -4.16 7.32
CA TYR A 60 -10.22 -3.33 6.90
C TYR A 60 -10.71 -2.22 5.96
N ASP A 61 -10.19 -1.02 6.11
CA ASP A 61 -10.50 0.17 5.32
C ASP A 61 -9.34 0.58 4.38
N PHE A 62 -8.20 -0.08 4.51
CA PHE A 62 -6.97 0.22 3.78
C PHE A 62 -6.10 -1.03 3.56
N VAL A 63 -5.35 -1.05 2.45
CA VAL A 63 -4.24 -1.97 2.22
C VAL A 63 -3.12 -1.30 1.43
N LEU A 64 -1.88 -1.62 1.80
CA LEU A 64 -0.69 -1.30 1.02
C LEU A 64 -0.14 -2.59 0.40
N ILE A 65 -0.18 -2.68 -0.92
CA ILE A 65 0.39 -3.81 -1.66
C ILE A 65 1.83 -3.45 -2.04
N ASN A 66 2.76 -4.32 -1.66
CA ASN A 66 4.16 -4.24 -2.07
C ASN A 66 4.47 -5.42 -2.99
N ARG A 67 4.99 -5.11 -4.19
CA ARG A 67 5.48 -6.11 -5.15
C ARG A 67 7.00 -6.06 -5.20
N TYR A 68 7.59 -7.18 -4.79
CA TYR A 68 9.00 -7.49 -4.89
C TYR A 68 9.19 -8.35 -6.12
N LYS A 69 10.07 -7.96 -7.05
CA LYS A 69 10.37 -8.74 -8.26
C LYS A 69 11.16 -10.00 -7.89
N ASN A 70 12.04 -9.90 -6.91
CA ASN A 70 12.84 -10.99 -6.40
C ASN A 70 13.21 -10.76 -4.92
N GLY A 71 13.90 -11.74 -4.33
CA GLY A 71 14.39 -11.68 -2.96
C GLY A 71 15.60 -10.77 -2.75
N SER A 72 15.85 -9.79 -3.60
CA SER A 72 16.87 -8.73 -3.39
C SER A 72 16.25 -7.34 -3.25
N ASP A 73 14.92 -7.22 -3.34
CA ASP A 73 14.19 -5.94 -3.34
C ASP A 73 13.82 -5.44 -1.92
N HIS A 74 14.73 -5.50 -0.95
CA HIS A 74 14.45 -5.13 0.46
C HIS A 74 14.70 -3.65 0.78
#